data_AF-A0A6G6GJJ1-F1
#
_entry.id   AF-A0A6G6GJJ1-F1
#
_cell.length_a   1.000
_cell.length_b   1.000
_cell.length_c   1.000
_cell.angle_alpha   90.00
_cell.angle_beta   90.00
_cell.angle_gamma   90.00
#
_symmetry.space_group_name_H-M   'P 1'
#
loop_
_entity.id
_entity.type
_entity.pdbx_description
1 polymer ?
#
loop_
_entity_poly.entity_id
_entity_poly.type
_entity_poly.pdbx_seq_one_letter_code
_entity_poly.pdbx_strand_id
1 'polypeptide(L)'
;MEKIAQNIKLGTKTWISKIGLILFFIGLLSVFGFFILWVSGNSLPSEMQFLYYGFVIGDSLLYSGLTGLILTLLGIRIANFRIYENANLIFQPGEEIQLISKAERIEIEKWQIGKIFVRKEWFSNDYKFRIKTTTNKEYYLRADKSLIDKFSNKFEHKMNLRNAV
;
A
#
# COMPACT_ATOMS: atom_id res chain seq x y z
N MET A 1 6.83 -4.79 36.25
CA MET A 1 7.36 -4.06 35.08
C MET A 1 6.25 -3.19 34.53
N GLU A 2 6.52 -1.90 34.34
CA GLU A 2 5.55 -0.88 33.97
C GLU A 2 5.03 -1.08 32.54
N LYS A 3 3.70 -1.09 32.37
CA LYS A 3 3.08 -1.08 31.04
C LYS A 3 3.21 0.34 30.48
N ILE A 4 4.25 0.59 29.69
CA ILE A 4 4.39 1.89 29.02
C ILE A 4 3.46 1.91 27.81
N ALA A 5 2.31 2.57 27.97
CA ALA A 5 1.41 2.89 26.86
C ALA A 5 1.95 4.14 26.15
N GLN A 6 2.13 4.04 24.83
CA GLN A 6 2.51 5.19 24.01
C GLN A 6 1.45 5.44 22.93
N ASN A 7 1.13 6.72 22.74
CA ASN A 7 0.20 7.15 21.71
C ASN A 7 0.83 6.94 20.32
N ILE A 8 0.09 6.26 19.46
CA ILE A 8 0.44 5.98 18.07
C ILE A 8 -0.80 6.21 17.20
N LYS A 9 -0.64 6.23 15.88
CA LYS A 9 -1.78 6.14 14.95
C LYS A 9 -1.72 4.84 14.18
N LEU A 10 -2.78 4.03 14.27
CA LEU A 10 -2.92 2.76 13.57
C LEU A 10 -3.63 2.99 12.24
N GLY A 11 -3.03 2.52 11.14
CA GLY A 11 -3.55 2.66 9.79
C GLY A 11 -4.46 1.49 9.40
N THR A 12 -5.76 1.73 9.34
CA THR A 12 -6.75 0.72 8.93
C THR A 12 -7.08 0.84 7.44
N LYS A 13 -7.39 -0.31 6.80
CA LYS A 13 -7.93 -0.31 5.44
C LYS A 13 -9.40 0.07 5.50
N THR A 14 -9.80 1.02 4.68
CA THR A 14 -11.20 1.44 4.58
C THR A 14 -11.90 0.80 3.37
N TRP A 15 -13.22 0.90 3.31
CA TRP A 15 -14.00 0.55 2.12
C TRP A 15 -13.49 1.25 0.84
N ILE A 16 -13.01 2.49 0.95
CA ILE A 16 -12.37 3.23 -0.15
C ILE A 16 -11.16 2.47 -0.72
N SER A 17 -10.36 1.82 0.12
CA SER A 17 -9.23 1.00 -0.36
C SER A 17 -9.68 -0.20 -1.20
N LYS A 18 -10.86 -0.77 -0.93
CA LYS A 18 -11.46 -1.82 -1.76
C LYS A 18 -11.91 -1.28 -3.11
N ILE A 19 -12.50 -0.08 -3.14
CA ILE A 19 -12.86 0.61 -4.39
C ILE A 19 -11.60 0.86 -5.23
N GLY A 20 -10.50 1.30 -4.61
CA GLY A 20 -9.22 1.47 -5.29
C GLY A 20 -8.71 0.19 -5.95
N LEU A 21 -8.84 -0.97 -5.27
CA LEU A 21 -8.48 -2.26 -5.87
C LEU A 21 -9.35 -2.61 -7.08
N ILE A 22 -10.66 -2.35 -7.00
CA ILE A 22 -11.58 -2.59 -8.13
C ILE A 22 -11.19 -1.71 -9.33
N LEU A 23 -10.95 -0.41 -9.10
CA LEU A 23 -10.50 0.51 -10.16
C LEU A 23 -9.18 0.06 -10.77
N PHE A 24 -8.25 -0.45 -9.96
CA PHE A 24 -6.98 -1.01 -10.45
C PHE A 24 -7.21 -2.17 -11.43
N PHE A 25 -8.06 -3.14 -11.07
CA PHE A 25 -8.34 -4.29 -11.93
C PHE A 25 -9.09 -3.90 -13.21
N ILE A 26 -10.06 -2.99 -13.12
CA ILE A 26 -10.79 -2.47 -14.30
C ILE A 26 -9.82 -1.76 -15.25
N GLY A 27 -8.96 -0.88 -14.71
CA GLY A 27 -7.95 -0.19 -15.50
C GLY A 27 -6.97 -1.18 -16.16
N LEU A 28 -6.53 -2.20 -15.41
CA LEU A 28 -5.61 -3.21 -15.91
C LEU A 28 -6.23 -4.03 -17.06
N LEU A 29 -7.50 -4.44 -16.91
CA LEU A 29 -8.24 -5.13 -17.98
C LEU A 29 -8.38 -4.25 -19.24
N SER A 30 -8.65 -2.96 -19.07
CA SER A 30 -8.70 -2.00 -20.20
C SER A 30 -7.35 -1.90 -20.91
N VAL A 31 -6.25 -1.84 -20.16
CA VAL A 31 -4.89 -1.81 -20.74
C VAL A 31 -4.57 -3.11 -21.47
N PHE A 32 -4.94 -4.26 -20.93
CA PHE A 32 -4.77 -5.54 -21.63
C PHE A 32 -5.61 -5.62 -22.90
N GLY A 33 -6.88 -5.19 -22.85
CA GLY A 33 -7.74 -5.11 -24.03
C GLY A 33 -7.16 -4.21 -25.11
N PHE A 34 -6.63 -3.05 -24.73
CA PHE A 34 -5.87 -2.16 -25.61
C PHE A 34 -4.71 -2.89 -26.29
N PHE A 35 -3.87 -3.58 -25.52
CA PHE A 35 -2.72 -4.31 -26.09
C PHE A 35 -3.13 -5.42 -27.04
N ILE A 36 -4.19 -6.18 -26.72
CA ILE A 36 -4.68 -7.25 -27.59
C ILE A 36 -5.14 -6.67 -28.92
N LEU A 37 -5.96 -5.62 -28.90
CA LEU A 37 -6.47 -4.96 -30.10
C LEU A 37 -5.36 -4.26 -30.90
N TRP A 38 -4.37 -3.69 -30.20
CA TRP A 38 -3.18 -3.12 -30.81
C TRP A 38 -2.38 -4.20 -31.55
N VAL A 39 -2.17 -5.37 -30.95
CA VAL A 39 -1.38 -6.44 -31.59
C VAL A 39 -2.16 -7.14 -32.70
N SER A 40 -3.48 -7.29 -32.58
CA SER A 40 -4.29 -8.00 -33.59
C SER A 40 -4.34 -7.30 -34.94
N GLY A 41 -4.18 -5.97 -34.99
CA GLY A 41 -4.10 -5.28 -36.27
C GLY A 41 -2.77 -5.50 -36.99
N ASN A 42 -1.66 -5.77 -36.29
CA ASN A 42 -0.33 -5.92 -36.90
C ASN A 42 -0.20 -7.15 -37.81
N SER A 43 -1.09 -8.13 -37.70
CA SER A 43 -1.12 -9.31 -38.59
C SER A 43 -1.88 -9.07 -39.89
N LEU A 44 -2.55 -7.93 -40.05
CA LEU A 44 -3.26 -7.57 -41.27
C LEU A 44 -2.30 -7.00 -42.34
N PRO A 45 -2.63 -7.15 -43.64
CA PRO A 45 -1.96 -6.39 -44.71
C PRO A 45 -2.05 -4.88 -44.49
N SER A 46 -1.08 -4.12 -44.99
CA SER A 46 -0.95 -2.66 -44.75
C SER A 46 -2.21 -1.86 -45.08
N GLU A 47 -2.92 -2.22 -46.17
CA GLU A 47 -4.17 -1.54 -46.56
C GLU A 47 -5.29 -1.81 -45.56
N MET A 48 -5.36 -3.05 -45.04
CA MET A 48 -6.34 -3.45 -44.04
C MET A 48 -5.99 -2.89 -42.66
N GLN A 49 -4.70 -2.73 -42.32
CA GLN A 49 -4.25 -2.08 -41.09
C GLN A 49 -4.73 -0.63 -41.02
N PHE A 50 -4.59 0.13 -42.11
CA PHE A 50 -5.06 1.51 -42.18
C PHE A 50 -6.57 1.61 -41.92
N LEU A 51 -7.36 0.72 -42.54
CA LEU A 51 -8.81 0.67 -42.31
C LEU A 51 -9.15 0.21 -40.87
N TYR A 52 -8.43 -0.76 -40.34
CA TYR A 52 -8.65 -1.30 -39.01
C TYR A 52 -8.40 -0.26 -37.92
N TYR A 53 -7.24 0.41 -37.92
CA TYR A 53 -6.93 1.43 -36.92
C TYR A 53 -7.62 2.76 -37.21
N GLY A 54 -7.83 3.14 -38.48
CA GLY A 54 -8.44 4.41 -38.85
C GLY A 54 -9.96 4.45 -38.73
N PHE A 55 -10.66 3.33 -38.96
CA PHE A 55 -12.13 3.30 -39.03
C PHE A 55 -12.78 2.30 -38.07
N VAL A 56 -12.23 1.09 -37.94
CA VAL A 56 -12.88 0.05 -37.12
C VAL A 56 -12.66 0.34 -35.63
N ILE A 57 -11.43 0.63 -35.25
CA ILE A 57 -11.08 0.95 -33.88
C ILE A 57 -11.01 2.46 -33.68
N GLY A 58 -10.37 3.18 -34.59
CA GLY A 58 -10.21 4.64 -34.50
C GLY A 58 -9.54 5.10 -33.20
N ASP A 59 -9.83 6.34 -32.83
CA ASP A 59 -9.29 6.97 -31.61
C ASP A 59 -9.75 6.29 -30.31
N SER A 60 -10.81 5.48 -30.37
CA SER A 60 -11.37 4.77 -29.20
C SER A 60 -10.33 3.84 -28.54
N LEU A 61 -9.39 3.31 -29.33
CA LEU A 61 -8.27 2.51 -28.81
C LEU A 61 -7.42 3.35 -27.86
N LEU A 62 -6.95 4.51 -28.32
CA LEU A 62 -6.04 5.36 -27.57
C LEU A 62 -6.71 5.89 -26.31
N TYR A 63 -7.99 6.26 -26.40
CA TYR A 63 -8.77 6.68 -25.24
C TYR A 63 -8.93 5.55 -24.22
N SER A 64 -9.25 4.32 -24.63
CA SER A 64 -9.38 3.17 -23.72
C SER A 64 -8.06 2.78 -23.04
N GLY A 65 -6.93 2.84 -23.76
CA GLY A 65 -5.60 2.59 -23.20
C GLY A 65 -5.20 3.67 -22.18
N LEU A 66 -5.34 4.95 -22.54
CA LEU A 66 -5.01 6.07 -21.65
C LEU A 66 -5.89 6.11 -20.40
N THR A 67 -7.21 5.98 -20.56
CA THR A 67 -8.14 5.92 -19.43
C THR A 67 -7.88 4.71 -18.54
N GLY A 68 -7.55 3.55 -19.15
CA GLY A 68 -7.12 2.36 -18.43
C GLY A 68 -5.89 2.61 -17.56
N LEU A 69 -4.83 3.21 -18.12
CA LEU A 69 -3.62 3.56 -17.38
C LEU A 69 -3.91 4.52 -16.22
N ILE A 70 -4.71 5.56 -16.46
CA ILE A 70 -5.11 6.52 -15.43
C ILE A 70 -5.87 5.81 -14.30
N LEU A 71 -6.83 4.95 -14.64
CA LEU A 71 -7.60 4.16 -13.68
C LEU A 71 -6.71 3.22 -12.87
N THR A 72 -5.73 2.57 -13.51
CA THR A 72 -4.76 1.70 -12.84
C THR A 72 -3.93 2.48 -11.82
N LEU A 73 -3.36 3.63 -12.22
CA LEU A 73 -2.54 4.46 -11.35
C LEU A 73 -3.33 5.05 -10.17
N LEU A 74 -4.53 5.58 -10.44
CA LEU A 74 -5.43 6.08 -9.40
C LEU A 74 -5.88 4.95 -8.48
N GLY A 75 -6.24 3.80 -9.05
CA GLY A 75 -6.64 2.60 -8.32
C GLY A 75 -5.56 2.16 -7.33
N ILE A 76 -4.29 2.08 -7.75
CA ILE A 76 -3.16 1.77 -6.87
C ILE A 76 -3.04 2.79 -5.73
N ARG A 77 -3.17 4.09 -6.04
CA ARG A 77 -3.03 5.15 -5.03
C ARG A 77 -4.14 5.08 -3.99
N ILE A 78 -5.37 4.86 -4.43
CA ILE A 78 -6.55 4.72 -3.57
C ILE A 78 -6.51 3.39 -2.79
N ALA A 79 -6.06 2.29 -3.39
CA ALA A 79 -5.93 0.99 -2.74
C ALA A 79 -4.95 1.00 -1.56
N ASN A 80 -3.93 1.85 -1.65
CA ASN A 80 -2.96 2.06 -0.59
C ASN A 80 -3.38 3.15 0.43
N PHE A 81 -4.50 3.82 0.20
CA PHE A 81 -5.02 4.81 1.13
C PHE A 81 -5.45 4.16 2.44
N ARG A 82 -5.04 4.77 3.55
CA ARG A 82 -5.35 4.32 4.91
C ARG A 82 -5.81 5.49 5.75
N ILE A 83 -6.82 5.25 6.56
CA ILE A 83 -7.20 6.18 7.63
C ILE A 83 -6.39 5.80 8.86
N TYR A 84 -5.86 6.82 9.53
CA TYR A 84 -5.02 6.66 10.70
C TYR A 84 -5.81 7.12 11.91
N GLU A 85 -6.05 6.20 12.84
CA GLU A 85 -6.78 6.46 14.07
C GLU A 85 -5.84 6.39 15.27
N ASN A 86 -6.12 7.19 16.30
CA ASN A 86 -5.34 7.17 17.53
C ASN A 86 -5.47 5.78 18.20
N ALA A 87 -4.33 5.21 18.55
CA ALA A 87 -4.20 3.91 19.19
C ALA A 87 -3.10 3.97 20.25
N ASN A 88 -3.10 2.99 21.15
CA ASN A 88 -2.09 2.82 22.18
C ASN A 88 -1.22 1.62 21.83
N LEU A 89 0.08 1.82 21.87
CA LEU A 89 1.08 0.77 21.83
C LEU A 89 1.50 0.42 23.25
N ILE A 90 1.34 -0.83 23.66
CA ILE A 90 1.75 -1.32 24.97
C ILE A 90 2.81 -2.40 24.78
N PHE A 91 3.97 -2.22 25.42
CA PHE A 91 4.97 -3.28 25.55
C PHE A 91 4.63 -4.14 26.76
N GLN A 92 4.41 -5.43 26.55
CA GLN A 92 4.09 -6.36 27.63
C GLN A 92 5.35 -7.02 28.22
N PRO A 93 5.28 -7.47 29.49
CA PRO A 93 6.28 -8.37 30.07
C PRO A 93 6.23 -9.70 29.30
N GLY A 94 7.32 -10.09 28.64
CA GLY A 94 7.35 -11.20 27.67
C GLY A 94 7.75 -10.79 26.25
N GLU A 95 8.06 -9.50 26.04
CA GLU A 95 8.48 -8.91 24.76
C GLU A 95 7.40 -8.87 23.67
N GLU A 96 6.16 -9.11 24.06
CA GLU A 96 4.99 -8.96 23.19
C GLU A 96 4.63 -7.47 23.01
N ILE A 97 4.03 -7.18 21.86
CA ILE A 97 3.54 -5.86 21.50
C ILE A 97 2.02 -5.95 21.37
N GLN A 98 1.32 -5.12 22.15
CA GLN A 98 -0.11 -4.94 21.98
C GLN A 98 -0.40 -3.59 21.34
N LEU A 99 -1.19 -3.61 20.28
CA LEU A 99 -1.78 -2.44 19.62
C LEU A 99 -3.25 -2.40 20.00
N ILE A 100 -3.67 -1.34 20.69
CA ILE A 100 -5.04 -1.15 21.15
C ILE A 100 -5.60 0.10 20.50
N SER A 101 -6.49 -0.06 19.54
CA SER A 101 -7.31 1.04 19.00
C SER A 101 -8.73 0.94 19.57
N LYS A 102 -9.56 1.98 19.34
CA LYS A 102 -10.98 1.91 19.71
C LYS A 102 -11.73 0.76 19.05
N ALA A 103 -11.29 0.34 17.86
CA ALA A 103 -11.96 -0.66 17.04
C ALA A 103 -11.36 -2.07 17.19
N GLU A 104 -10.09 -2.20 17.57
CA GLU A 104 -9.38 -3.47 17.49
C GLU A 104 -8.27 -3.58 18.54
N ARG A 105 -8.12 -4.78 19.11
CA ARG A 105 -6.98 -5.17 19.94
C ARG A 105 -6.18 -6.22 19.17
N ILE A 106 -4.93 -5.89 18.88
CA ILE A 106 -4.01 -6.75 18.14
C ILE A 106 -2.83 -7.06 19.04
N GLU A 107 -2.56 -8.34 19.22
CA GLU A 107 -1.45 -8.86 19.98
C GLU A 107 -0.44 -9.51 19.03
N ILE A 108 0.82 -9.11 19.15
CA ILE A 108 1.90 -9.56 18.27
C ILE A 108 3.04 -10.04 19.16
N GLU A 109 3.34 -11.33 19.09
CA GLU A 109 4.46 -11.93 19.81
C GLU A 109 5.79 -11.58 19.13
N LYS A 110 6.89 -11.48 19.89
CA LYS A 110 8.21 -11.08 19.34
C LYS A 110 8.70 -11.95 18.19
N TRP A 111 8.45 -13.26 18.25
CA TRP A 111 8.84 -14.18 17.19
C TRP A 111 8.01 -14.01 15.93
N GLN A 112 6.77 -13.51 16.04
CA GLN A 112 5.91 -13.19 14.90
C GLN A 112 6.38 -11.93 14.17
N ILE A 113 7.15 -11.05 14.81
CA ILE A 113 7.72 -9.86 14.16
C ILE A 113 8.82 -10.32 13.20
N GLY A 114 8.56 -10.22 11.90
CA GLY A 114 9.54 -10.56 10.87
C GLY A 114 10.46 -9.39 10.56
N LYS A 115 9.89 -8.28 10.08
CA LYS A 115 10.63 -7.07 9.68
C LYS A 115 9.87 -5.81 10.06
N ILE A 116 10.61 -4.77 10.47
CA ILE A 116 10.08 -3.45 10.75
C ILE A 116 10.67 -2.47 9.73
N PHE A 117 9.81 -1.86 8.92
CA PHE A 117 10.21 -0.84 7.96
C PHE A 117 9.87 0.53 8.52
N VAL A 118 10.83 1.45 8.50
CA VAL A 118 10.64 2.83 8.96
C VAL A 118 10.93 3.79 7.82
N ARG A 119 10.02 4.72 7.56
CA ARG A 119 10.16 5.80 6.58
C ARG A 119 9.72 7.12 7.19
N LYS A 120 10.61 8.12 7.13
CA LYS A 120 10.28 9.50 7.47
C LYS A 120 9.49 10.13 6.31
N GLU A 121 8.36 10.78 6.60
CA GLU A 121 7.72 11.63 5.60
C GLU A 121 8.36 13.01 5.59
N TRP A 122 8.45 13.63 4.42
CA TRP A 122 9.06 14.96 4.32
C TRP A 122 8.19 16.07 4.92
N PHE A 123 6.86 15.91 4.83
CA PHE A 123 5.87 16.91 5.24
C PHE A 123 5.18 16.59 6.58
N SER A 124 5.61 15.54 7.29
CA SER A 124 5.01 15.18 8.58
C SER A 124 6.09 14.98 9.64
N ASN A 125 5.81 15.46 10.85
CA ASN A 125 6.63 15.16 12.03
C ASN A 125 6.49 13.68 12.45
N ASP A 126 5.41 13.02 12.03
CA ASP A 126 5.18 11.62 12.27
C ASP A 126 6.04 10.77 11.31
N TYR A 127 6.65 9.72 11.85
CA TYR A 127 7.27 8.70 11.02
C TYR A 127 6.25 7.61 10.70
N LYS A 128 6.26 7.14 9.46
CA LYS A 128 5.51 5.96 9.05
C LYS A 128 6.37 4.72 9.28
N PHE A 129 5.84 3.75 9.99
CA PHE A 129 6.47 2.45 10.11
C PHE A 129 5.49 1.31 9.87
N ARG A 130 6.01 0.20 9.37
CA ARG A 130 5.26 -0.99 9.01
C ARG A 130 5.88 -2.19 9.68
N ILE A 131 5.09 -2.87 10.52
CA ILE A 131 5.47 -4.14 11.12
C ILE A 131 4.94 -5.24 10.20
N LYS A 132 5.85 -5.97 9.58
CA LYS A 132 5.53 -7.16 8.78
C LYS A 132 5.77 -8.40 9.63
N THR A 133 4.73 -9.20 9.83
CA THR A 133 4.84 -10.46 10.56
C THR A 133 5.45 -11.56 9.71
N THR A 134 5.88 -12.65 10.36
CA THR A 134 6.27 -13.91 9.71
C THR A 134 5.14 -14.50 8.86
N THR A 135 3.88 -14.24 9.23
CA THR A 135 2.67 -14.63 8.49
C THR A 135 2.30 -13.68 7.34
N ASN A 136 3.21 -12.76 6.94
CA ASN A 136 2.96 -11.72 5.94
C ASN A 136 1.80 -10.75 6.25
N LYS A 137 1.31 -10.72 7.50
CA LYS A 137 0.38 -9.66 7.94
C LYS A 137 1.16 -8.38 8.16
N GLU A 138 0.51 -7.25 7.89
CA GLU A 138 1.18 -5.96 7.86
C GLU A 138 0.38 -4.92 8.61
N TYR A 139 1.02 -4.38 9.64
CA TYR A 139 0.47 -3.35 10.49
C TYR A 139 1.15 -2.03 10.17
N TYR A 140 0.34 -1.02 9.82
CA TYR A 140 0.81 0.29 9.41
C TYR A 140 0.60 1.25 10.56
N LEU A 141 1.65 1.95 10.95
CA LEU A 141 1.70 2.74 12.17
C LEU A 141 2.31 4.12 11.86
N ARG A 142 1.87 5.14 12.58
CA ARG A 142 2.54 6.44 12.67
C ARG A 142 2.86 6.76 14.12
N ALA A 143 4.06 7.22 14.38
CA ALA A 143 4.48 7.64 15.70
C ALA A 143 5.58 8.68 15.64
N ASP A 144 5.81 9.30 16.79
CA ASP A 144 6.90 10.23 17.01
C ASP A 144 8.26 9.52 17.00
N LYS A 145 9.31 10.31 16.76
CA LYS A 145 10.71 9.83 16.72
C LYS A 145 11.11 9.07 17.99
N SER A 146 10.68 9.55 19.16
CA SER A 146 11.02 8.95 20.46
C SER A 146 10.58 7.49 20.59
N LEU A 147 9.47 7.13 19.94
CA LEU A 147 8.94 5.78 19.93
C LEU A 147 9.75 4.88 18.99
N ILE A 148 10.23 5.43 17.88
CA ILE A 148 11.11 4.73 16.93
C ILE A 148 12.46 4.42 17.56
N ASP A 149 13.05 5.38 18.26
CA ASP A 149 14.35 5.18 18.92
C ASP A 149 14.25 4.03 19.94
N LYS A 150 13.13 3.93 20.67
CA LYS A 150 12.83 2.78 21.54
C LYS A 150 12.68 1.46 20.78
N PHE A 151 12.03 1.46 19.62
CA PHE A 151 11.93 0.27 18.77
C PHE A 151 13.28 -0.15 18.19
N SER A 152 14.10 0.81 17.77
CA SER A 152 15.44 0.58 17.23
C SER A 152 16.30 -0.15 18.26
N ASN A 153 16.28 0.32 19.51
CA ASN A 153 17.03 -0.30 20.60
C ASN A 153 16.54 -1.72 20.94
N LYS A 154 15.24 -2.00 20.78
CA LYS A 154 14.64 -3.29 21.13
C LYS A 154 14.67 -4.32 19.99
N PHE A 155 14.71 -3.87 18.73
CA PHE A 155 14.56 -4.70 17.53
C PHE A 155 15.60 -4.39 16.45
N GLU A 156 16.81 -3.99 16.85
CA GLU A 156 17.88 -3.51 15.96
C GLU A 156 18.08 -4.41 14.72
N HIS A 157 18.22 -5.72 14.91
CA HIS A 157 18.43 -6.69 13.83
C HIS A 157 17.23 -6.94 12.90
N LYS A 158 16.04 -6.41 13.24
CA LYS A 158 14.81 -6.57 12.44
C LYS A 158 14.38 -5.26 11.76
N MET A 159 15.09 -4.16 12.01
CA MET A 159 14.70 -2.83 11.53
C MET A 159 15.46 -2.45 10.25
N ASN A 160 14.71 -1.96 9.26
CA ASN A 160 15.27 -1.40 8.03
C ASN A 160 14.86 0.08 7.95
N LEU A 161 15.82 0.96 8.26
CA LEU A 161 15.68 2.40 8.16
C LEU A 161 15.93 2.83 6.72
N ARG A 162 14.89 3.30 6.04
CA ARG A 162 15.04 3.99 4.76
C ARG A 162 14.73 5.47 4.94
N ASN A 163 15.73 6.30 4.69
CA ASN A 163 15.50 7.72 4.47
C ASN A 163 14.65 7.88 3.20
N ALA A 164 13.70 8.81 3.21
CA ALA A 164 12.94 9.11 2.01
C ALA A 164 13.90 9.66 0.94
N VAL A 165 14.04 8.91 -0.16
CA VAL A 165 14.38 9.45 -1.48
C VAL A 165 13.12 10.09 -2.05
#